data_AF-A0AA39KC75-F1
#
_entry.id   AF-A0AA39KC75-F1
#
_cell.length_a   1.000
_cell.length_b   1.000
_cell.length_c   1.000
_cell.angle_alpha   90.00
_cell.angle_beta   90.00
_cell.angle_gamma   90.00
#
_symmetry.space_group_name_H-M   'P 1'
#
loop_
_entity.id
_entity.type
_entity.pdbx_description
1 polymer ?
#
loop_
_entity_poly.entity_id
_entity_poly.type
_entity_poly.pdbx_seq_one_letter_code
_entity_poly.pdbx_strand_id
1 'polypeptide(L)'
;MCVGRCKIPMVVPVDIMTGIIGKLYVRLSGLQGRMANHLHPLLEEHKCDCDDHDDMLTWVNEAAPSGRQSVEDIALCMLNVNFTALHTTAMTFTHVVLHLASKPEYIDILRSEIEDAANGNPLDQAALERCWKLDSFLKESQRLNGLGAREPVPAL
;
A
#
# COMPACT_ATOMS: atom_id res chain seq x y z
N MET A 1 -1.34 2.52 -35.59
CA MET A 1 -0.63 2.62 -34.30
C MET A 1 -1.41 1.78 -33.29
N CYS A 2 -0.94 0.56 -33.02
CA CYS A 2 -1.61 -0.42 -32.18
C CYS A 2 -1.13 -0.26 -30.73
N VAL A 3 -1.98 0.22 -29.83
CA VAL A 3 -1.72 0.12 -28.39
C VAL A 3 -2.14 -1.29 -27.97
N GLY A 4 -1.15 -2.19 -27.92
CA GLY A 4 -1.33 -3.56 -27.51
C GLY A 4 -1.82 -3.65 -26.07
N ARG A 5 -2.77 -4.55 -25.83
CA ARG A 5 -3.26 -4.92 -24.49
C ARG A 5 -2.07 -5.34 -23.61
N CYS A 6 -1.65 -4.46 -22.71
CA CYS A 6 -0.80 -4.86 -21.60
C CYS A 6 -1.67 -5.62 -20.59
N LYS A 7 -1.83 -6.93 -20.82
CA LYS A 7 -2.22 -7.84 -19.75
C LYS A 7 -1.04 -7.84 -18.79
N ILE A 8 -1.16 -7.15 -17.67
CA ILE A 8 -0.25 -7.36 -16.53
C ILE A 8 -0.71 -8.67 -15.91
N PRO A 9 -0.01 -9.80 -16.11
CA PRO A 9 -0.38 -11.01 -15.42
C PRO A 9 0.12 -10.83 -13.99
N MET A 10 -0.81 -10.78 -13.03
CA MET A 10 -0.48 -10.94 -11.61
C MET A 10 0.03 -12.37 -11.42
N VAL A 11 1.31 -12.61 -11.73
CA VAL A 11 1.97 -13.89 -11.46
C VAL A 11 2.40 -13.88 -10.00
N VAL A 12 1.43 -14.11 -9.11
CA VAL A 12 1.73 -14.61 -7.77
C VAL A 12 2.13 -16.08 -7.90
N PRO A 13 3.26 -16.56 -7.35
CA PRO A 13 3.67 -17.96 -7.49
C PRO A 13 2.64 -18.91 -6.86
N VAL A 14 2.07 -19.82 -7.65
CA VAL A 14 0.80 -20.53 -7.37
C VAL A 14 0.93 -21.91 -6.68
N ASP A 15 2.11 -22.51 -6.49
CA ASP A 15 2.12 -23.98 -6.35
C ASP A 15 2.31 -24.60 -4.94
N ILE A 16 2.66 -23.84 -3.90
CA ILE A 16 2.81 -24.41 -2.53
C ILE A 16 1.72 -23.94 -1.55
N MET A 17 0.99 -22.87 -1.89
CA MET A 17 0.05 -22.22 -0.97
C MET A 17 -1.43 -22.35 -1.38
N THR A 18 -1.77 -23.10 -2.42
CA THR A 18 -3.12 -23.16 -3.02
C THR A 18 -4.19 -23.73 -2.07
N GLY A 19 -3.84 -24.60 -1.13
CA GLY A 19 -4.79 -25.22 -0.19
C GLY A 19 -5.13 -24.39 1.05
N ILE A 20 -4.14 -23.73 1.64
CA ILE A 20 -4.31 -22.86 2.82
C ILE A 20 -4.74 -21.46 2.38
N ILE A 21 -4.11 -20.90 1.34
CA ILE A 21 -4.58 -19.67 0.71
C ILE A 21 -5.92 -19.90 0.03
N GLY A 22 -6.23 -21.05 -0.57
CA GLY A 22 -7.57 -21.28 -1.14
C GLY A 22 -8.69 -21.18 -0.10
N LYS A 23 -8.50 -21.75 1.10
CA LYS A 23 -9.46 -21.63 2.21
C LYS A 23 -9.47 -20.23 2.83
N LEU A 24 -8.29 -19.61 2.97
CA LEU A 24 -8.16 -18.24 3.46
C LEU A 24 -8.75 -17.23 2.47
N TYR A 25 -8.54 -17.44 1.17
CA TYR A 25 -9.05 -16.67 0.05
C TYR A 25 -10.55 -16.83 -0.02
N VAL A 26 -11.13 -18.05 -0.05
CA VAL A 26 -12.59 -18.24 -0.03
C VAL A 26 -13.24 -17.67 1.24
N ARG A 27 -12.58 -17.75 2.41
CA ARG A 27 -13.05 -17.07 3.63
C ARG A 27 -12.95 -15.55 3.53
N LEU A 28 -11.88 -15.03 2.95
CA LEU A 28 -11.71 -13.62 2.64
C LEU A 28 -12.75 -13.19 1.61
N SER A 29 -13.06 -13.96 0.56
CA SER A 29 -14.08 -13.65 -0.47
C SER A 29 -15.46 -13.52 0.16
N GLY A 30 -15.82 -14.40 1.10
CA GLY A 30 -17.08 -14.31 1.85
C GLY A 30 -17.12 -13.08 2.77
N LEU A 31 -16.00 -12.71 3.39
CA LEU A 31 -15.87 -11.50 4.21
C LEU A 31 -15.86 -10.22 3.33
N GLN A 32 -15.25 -10.30 2.16
CA GLN A 32 -15.13 -9.26 1.15
C GLN A 32 -16.50 -8.95 0.56
N GLY A 33 -17.36 -9.94 0.30
CA GLY A 33 -18.75 -9.70 -0.09
C GLY A 33 -19.56 -8.97 1.00
N ARG A 34 -19.30 -9.24 2.29
CA ARG A 34 -19.93 -8.50 3.40
C ARG A 34 -19.39 -7.07 3.52
N MET A 35 -18.10 -6.87 3.30
CA MET A 35 -17.48 -5.53 3.28
C MET A 35 -17.91 -4.72 2.07
N ALA A 36 -18.12 -5.34 0.91
CA ALA A 36 -18.65 -4.68 -0.28
C ALA A 36 -20.04 -4.07 -0.01
N ASN A 37 -20.90 -4.77 0.74
CA ASN A 37 -22.20 -4.22 1.16
C ASN A 37 -22.08 -2.97 2.06
N HIS A 38 -21.01 -2.85 2.83
CA HIS A 38 -20.75 -1.66 3.66
C HIS A 38 -20.14 -0.50 2.86
N LEU A 39 -19.39 -0.81 1.80
CA LEU A 39 -18.81 0.19 0.91
C LEU A 39 -19.83 0.71 -0.11
N HIS A 40 -20.81 -0.12 -0.48
CA HIS A 40 -21.89 0.23 -1.41
C HIS A 40 -22.56 1.59 -1.14
N PRO A 41 -23.01 1.93 0.09
CA PRO A 41 -23.61 3.26 0.34
C PRO A 41 -22.65 4.41 0.07
N LEU A 42 -21.35 4.26 0.37
CA LEU A 42 -20.34 5.28 0.13
C LEU A 42 -20.05 5.46 -1.37
N LEU A 43 -20.05 4.35 -2.11
CA LEU A 43 -19.93 4.35 -3.57
C LEU A 43 -21.14 5.01 -4.25
N GLU A 44 -22.34 4.80 -3.73
CA GLU A 44 -23.56 5.44 -4.25
C GLU A 44 -23.64 6.93 -3.90
N GLU A 45 -23.22 7.33 -2.70
CA GLU A 45 -23.09 8.74 -2.30
C GLU A 45 -22.09 9.47 -3.22
N HIS A 46 -20.93 8.86 -3.45
CA HIS A 46 -19.90 9.41 -4.33
C HIS A 46 -20.34 9.56 -5.80
N LYS A 47 -21.25 8.72 -6.30
CA LYS A 47 -21.84 8.89 -7.65
C LYS A 47 -22.86 10.04 -7.71
N CYS A 48 -23.49 10.36 -6.59
CA CYS A 48 -24.52 11.38 -6.51
C CYS A 48 -23.92 12.78 -6.35
N ASP A 49 -22.73 12.88 -5.77
CA ASP A 49 -21.96 14.12 -5.76
C ASP A 49 -21.49 14.44 -7.19
N CYS A 50 -21.77 15.67 -7.62
CA CYS A 50 -21.41 16.19 -8.94
C CYS A 50 -20.04 16.89 -8.96
N ASP A 51 -19.29 16.78 -7.87
CA ASP A 51 -17.93 17.31 -7.78
C ASP A 51 -16.93 16.38 -8.50
N ASP A 52 -16.01 17.00 -9.24
CA ASP A 52 -14.92 16.32 -9.93
C ASP A 52 -13.89 15.85 -8.90
N HIS A 53 -14.12 14.67 -8.32
CA HIS A 53 -13.25 14.10 -7.29
C HIS A 53 -11.97 13.51 -7.91
N ASP A 54 -10.80 14.06 -7.56
CA ASP A 54 -9.49 13.46 -7.88
C ASP A 54 -9.11 12.42 -6.82
N ASP A 55 -9.81 11.27 -6.83
CA ASP A 55 -9.58 10.20 -5.88
C ASP A 55 -9.52 8.81 -6.53
N MET A 56 -9.20 7.81 -5.70
CA MET A 56 -9.06 6.42 -6.14
C MET A 56 -10.39 5.83 -6.66
N LEU A 57 -11.56 6.31 -6.23
CA LEU A 57 -12.85 5.83 -6.74
C LEU A 57 -13.02 6.26 -8.19
N THR A 58 -12.76 7.54 -8.48
CA THR A 58 -12.76 8.07 -9.84
C THR A 58 -11.76 7.33 -10.71
N TRP A 59 -10.50 7.20 -10.29
CA TRP A 59 -9.46 6.54 -11.09
C TRP A 59 -9.76 5.07 -11.38
N VAL A 60 -10.30 4.32 -10.40
CA VAL A 60 -10.67 2.91 -10.59
C VAL A 60 -11.85 2.79 -11.56
N ASN A 61 -12.83 3.68 -11.44
CA ASN A 61 -14.01 3.72 -12.31
C ASN A 61 -13.64 4.09 -13.76
N GLU A 62 -12.75 5.05 -13.96
CA GLU A 62 -12.26 5.47 -15.29
C GLU A 62 -11.36 4.42 -15.96
N ALA A 63 -10.55 3.71 -15.17
CA ALA A 63 -9.68 2.64 -15.67
C ALA A 63 -10.47 1.39 -16.12
N ALA A 64 -11.76 1.30 -15.80
CA ALA A 64 -12.59 0.14 -16.11
C ALA A 64 -12.88 0.02 -17.61
N PRO A 65 -12.63 -1.14 -18.25
CA PRO A 65 -12.93 -1.33 -19.67
C PRO A 65 -14.45 -1.29 -19.93
N SER A 66 -14.91 -0.25 -20.63
CA SER A 66 -16.26 -0.16 -21.25
C SER A 66 -17.44 -0.53 -20.33
N GLY A 67 -17.60 0.22 -19.23
CA GLY A 67 -18.89 0.42 -18.56
C GLY A 67 -19.53 -0.79 -17.88
N ARG A 68 -18.76 -1.83 -17.53
CA ARG A 68 -19.27 -3.03 -16.83
C ARG A 68 -18.39 -3.44 -15.64
N GLN A 69 -18.16 -2.54 -14.70
CA GLN A 69 -17.79 -2.97 -13.35
C GLN A 69 -19.03 -2.85 -12.47
N SER A 70 -19.33 -3.94 -11.77
CA SER A 70 -20.36 -3.88 -10.74
C SER A 70 -19.83 -3.07 -9.55
N VAL A 71 -20.72 -2.55 -8.70
CA VAL A 71 -20.30 -1.83 -7.48
C VAL A 71 -19.47 -2.76 -6.58
N GLU A 72 -19.76 -4.06 -6.62
CA GLU A 72 -18.99 -5.10 -5.93
C GLU A 72 -17.57 -5.22 -6.49
N ASP A 73 -17.37 -5.15 -7.80
CA ASP A 73 -16.02 -5.21 -8.41
C ASP A 73 -15.16 -4.02 -7.97
N ILE A 74 -15.73 -2.82 -7.96
CA ILE A 74 -15.04 -1.60 -7.50
C ILE A 74 -14.74 -1.71 -6.00
N ALA A 75 -15.69 -2.17 -5.20
CA ALA A 75 -15.50 -2.36 -3.77
C ALA A 75 -14.42 -3.41 -3.45
N LEU A 76 -14.39 -4.50 -4.20
CA LEU A 76 -13.34 -5.52 -4.10
C LEU A 76 -11.97 -4.96 -4.49
N CYS A 77 -11.90 -4.16 -5.56
CA CYS A 77 -10.67 -3.48 -5.97
C CYS A 77 -10.14 -2.60 -4.84
N MET A 78 -10.99 -1.73 -4.26
CA MET A 78 -10.61 -0.84 -3.16
C MET A 78 -10.14 -1.59 -1.93
N LEU A 79 -10.84 -2.65 -1.55
CA LEU A 79 -10.46 -3.46 -0.40
C LEU A 79 -9.09 -4.11 -0.60
N ASN A 80 -8.82 -4.63 -1.80
CA ASN A 80 -7.54 -5.25 -2.11
C ASN A 80 -6.39 -4.23 -2.14
N VAL A 81 -6.61 -3.05 -2.72
CA VAL A 81 -5.59 -1.98 -2.78
C VAL A 81 -5.25 -1.51 -1.37
N ASN A 82 -6.27 -1.22 -0.54
CA ASN A 82 -6.06 -0.82 0.85
C ASN A 82 -5.33 -1.90 1.64
N PHE A 83 -5.77 -3.15 1.55
CA PHE A 83 -5.13 -4.27 2.26
C PHE A 83 -3.66 -4.43 1.87
N THR A 84 -3.37 -4.37 0.57
CA THR A 84 -2.00 -4.51 0.04
C THR A 84 -1.12 -3.34 0.49
N ALA A 85 -1.60 -2.11 0.36
CA ALA A 85 -0.87 -0.90 0.73
C ALA A 85 -0.60 -0.82 2.24
N LEU A 86 -1.59 -1.18 3.07
CA LEU A 86 -1.46 -1.22 4.52
C LEU A 86 -0.42 -2.25 4.95
N HIS A 87 -0.45 -3.45 4.37
CA HIS A 87 0.47 -4.52 4.76
C HIS A 87 1.92 -4.15 4.47
N THR A 88 2.23 -3.69 3.26
CA THR A 88 3.62 -3.36 2.87
C THR A 88 4.15 -2.16 3.66
N THR A 89 3.31 -1.15 3.90
CA THR A 89 3.68 0.05 4.68
C THR A 89 3.92 -0.30 6.14
N ALA A 90 3.00 -1.05 6.77
CA ALA A 90 3.14 -1.45 8.17
C ALA A 90 4.36 -2.33 8.42
N MET A 91 4.63 -3.29 7.52
CA MET A 91 5.83 -4.11 7.55
C MET A 91 7.10 -3.25 7.44
N THR A 92 7.17 -2.40 6.42
CA THR A 92 8.31 -1.50 6.20
C THR A 92 8.56 -0.62 7.42
N PHE A 93 7.50 -0.01 7.96
CA PHE A 93 7.58 0.84 9.13
C PHE A 93 8.11 0.09 10.36
N THR A 94 7.61 -1.14 10.58
CA THR A 94 8.09 -2.00 11.67
C THR A 94 9.60 -2.26 11.54
N HIS A 95 10.06 -2.64 10.36
CA HIS A 95 11.49 -2.88 10.10
C HIS A 95 12.34 -1.63 10.32
N VAL A 96 11.88 -0.47 9.86
CA VAL A 96 12.55 0.82 10.07
C VAL A 96 12.69 1.12 11.56
N VAL A 97 11.63 0.95 12.35
CA VAL A 97 11.67 1.17 13.81
C VAL A 97 12.62 0.20 14.50
N LEU A 98 12.59 -1.08 14.12
CA LEU A 98 13.52 -2.09 14.66
C LEU A 98 14.98 -1.76 14.32
N HIS A 99 15.26 -1.32 13.10
CA HIS A 99 16.59 -0.88 12.71
C HIS A 99 17.05 0.35 13.49
N LEU A 100 16.17 1.33 13.72
CA LEU A 100 16.49 2.51 14.55
C LEU A 100 16.78 2.11 15.99
N ALA A 101 15.99 1.18 16.55
CA ALA A 101 16.23 0.66 17.89
C ALA A 101 17.57 -0.08 17.99
N SER A 102 17.99 -0.78 16.92
CA SER A 102 19.28 -1.49 16.88
C SER A 102 20.49 -0.58 16.63
N LYS A 103 20.28 0.59 16.01
CA LYS A 103 21.32 1.55 15.61
C LYS A 103 20.94 2.97 16.02
N PRO A 104 20.94 3.27 17.34
CA PRO A 104 20.50 4.56 17.86
C PRO A 104 21.35 5.74 17.37
N GLU A 105 22.57 5.51 16.87
CA GLU A 105 23.45 6.53 16.29
C GLU A 105 22.83 7.31 15.12
N TYR A 106 21.83 6.74 14.43
CA TYR A 106 21.14 7.43 13.35
C TYR A 106 20.00 8.34 13.83
N ILE A 107 19.50 8.19 15.06
CA ILE A 107 18.31 8.90 15.55
C ILE A 107 18.53 10.42 15.54
N ASP A 108 19.63 10.89 16.12
CA ASP A 108 19.93 12.32 16.22
C ASP A 108 20.21 12.92 14.83
N ILE A 109 20.89 12.16 13.97
CA ILE A 109 21.22 12.57 12.59
C ILE A 109 19.94 12.78 11.77
N LEU A 110 18.99 11.84 11.86
CA LEU A 110 17.73 11.88 11.14
C LEU A 110 16.81 12.96 11.71
N ARG A 111 16.78 13.13 13.04
CA ARG A 111 15.98 14.17 13.68
C ARG A 111 16.46 15.57 13.29
N SER A 112 17.76 15.82 13.34
CA SER A 112 18.35 17.08 12.90
C SER A 112 18.02 17.37 11.44
N GLU A 113 18.10 16.37 10.54
CA GLU A 113 17.72 16.56 9.13
C GLU A 113 16.25 16.95 8.97
N ILE A 114 15.35 16.29 9.71
CA ILE A 114 13.90 16.59 9.65
C ILE A 114 13.62 17.99 10.20
N GLU A 115 14.24 18.38 11.31
CA GLU A 115 14.08 19.71 11.91
C GLU A 115 14.58 20.81 10.97
N ASP A 116 15.75 20.61 10.35
CA ASP A 116 16.34 21.52 9.36
C ASP A 116 15.45 21.63 8.11
N ALA A 117 14.90 20.51 7.63
CA ALA A 117 14.01 20.49 6.48
C ALA A 117 12.68 21.19 6.77
N ALA A 118 12.09 20.92 7.93
CA ALA A 118 10.82 21.52 8.37
C ALA A 118 10.96 23.02 8.65
N ASN A 119 12.13 23.50 9.08
CA ASN A 119 12.41 24.92 9.35
C ASN A 119 11.35 25.57 10.26
N GLY A 120 10.93 24.86 11.31
CA GLY A 120 9.91 25.32 12.26
C GLY A 120 8.45 25.24 11.78
N ASN A 121 8.19 24.75 10.56
CA ASN A 121 6.85 24.51 10.04
C ASN A 121 6.44 23.04 10.19
N PRO A 122 5.14 22.69 10.05
CA PRO A 122 4.73 21.31 9.86
C PRO A 122 5.44 20.67 8.66
N LEU A 123 5.69 19.37 8.74
CA LEU A 123 6.33 18.63 7.65
C LEU A 123 5.40 18.60 6.43
N ASP A 124 5.79 19.31 5.37
CA ASP A 124 5.12 19.30 4.07
C ASP A 124 5.86 18.40 3.07
N GLN A 125 5.26 18.19 1.89
CA GLN A 125 5.85 17.36 0.85
C GLN A 125 7.23 17.87 0.42
N ALA A 126 7.41 19.18 0.29
CA ALA A 126 8.67 19.80 -0.11
C ALA A 126 9.77 19.68 0.96
N ALA A 127 9.41 19.64 2.24
CA ALA A 127 10.32 19.32 3.33
C ALA A 127 10.74 17.85 3.29
N LEU A 128 9.80 16.93 3.06
CA LEU A 128 10.13 15.50 2.97
C LEU A 128 11.09 15.19 1.82
N GLU A 129 10.96 15.86 0.68
CA GLU A 129 11.87 15.74 -0.46
C GLU A 129 13.32 16.16 -0.15
N ARG A 130 13.52 16.99 0.89
CA ARG A 130 14.84 17.43 1.34
C ARG A 130 15.50 16.46 2.34
N CYS A 131 14.76 15.49 2.87
CA CYS A 131 15.24 14.52 3.86
C CYS A 131 15.92 13.31 3.19
N TRP A 132 17.10 13.52 2.58
CA TRP A 132 17.80 12.49 1.82
C TRP A 132 18.41 11.38 2.69
N LYS A 133 18.82 11.66 3.93
CA LYS A 133 19.32 10.61 4.85
C LYS A 133 18.17 9.75 5.33
N LEU A 134 17.02 10.34 5.64
CA LEU A 134 15.81 9.60 5.98
C LEU A 134 15.40 8.67 4.84
N ASP A 135 15.30 9.19 3.61
CA ASP A 135 14.98 8.39 2.43
C ASP A 135 16.00 7.26 2.22
N SER A 136 17.29 7.54 2.38
CA SER A 136 18.36 6.53 2.29
C SER A 136 18.22 5.44 3.37
N PHE A 137 17.86 5.82 4.60
CA PHE A 137 17.66 4.88 5.71
C PHE A 137 16.44 3.98 5.48
N LEU A 138 15.33 4.54 4.98
CA LEU A 138 14.14 3.79 4.61
C LEU A 138 14.45 2.77 3.50
N LYS A 139 15.17 3.20 2.46
CA LYS A 139 15.60 2.33 1.35
C LYS A 139 16.52 1.21 1.83
N GLU A 140 17.49 1.51 2.69
CA GLU A 140 18.37 0.49 3.23
C GLU A 140 17.63 -0.49 4.15
N SER A 141 16.68 0.00 4.92
CA SER A 141 15.82 -0.85 5.75
C SER A 141 15.00 -1.82 4.91
N GLN A 142 14.47 -1.37 3.77
CA GLN A 142 13.78 -2.23 2.81
C GLN A 142 14.72 -3.17 2.05
N ARG A 143 15.95 -2.73 1.72
CA ARG A 143 16.96 -3.58 1.06
C ARG A 143 17.33 -4.78 1.92
N LEU A 144 17.48 -4.56 3.22
CA LEU A 144 17.76 -5.61 4.20
C LEU A 144 16.55 -6.52 4.44
N ASN A 145 15.35 -5.95 4.47
CA ASN A 145 14.10 -6.65 4.76
C ASN A 145 13.21 -6.84 3.53
N GLY A 146 13.79 -7.11 2.37
CA GLY A 146 13.06 -7.15 1.10
C GLY A 146 11.77 -7.98 1.20
N LEU A 147 10.72 -7.57 0.51
CA LEU A 147 9.41 -8.26 0.48
C LEU A 147 9.58 -9.71 -0.04
N GLY A 148 9.93 -10.65 0.85
CA GLY A 148 10.28 -12.05 0.52
C GLY A 148 11.65 -12.53 1.06
N ALA A 149 12.50 -11.64 1.56
CA ALA A 149 13.73 -12.00 2.24
C ALA A 149 13.40 -12.43 3.68
N ARG A 150 13.42 -13.74 3.91
CA ARG A 150 13.36 -14.33 5.25
C ARG A 150 14.62 -13.89 6.00
N GLU A 151 14.51 -12.97 6.95
CA GLU A 151 15.60 -12.77 7.90
C GLU A 151 15.89 -14.11 8.61
N PRO A 152 17.15 -14.52 8.76
CA PRO A 152 17.49 -15.46 9.81
C PRO A 152 17.20 -14.73 11.12
N VAL A 153 16.15 -15.17 11.83
CA VAL A 153 15.92 -14.79 13.23
C VAL A 153 17.26 -14.93 13.94
N PRO A 154 17.81 -13.87 14.57
CA PRO A 154 19.01 -14.02 15.38
C PRO A 154 18.69 -15.05 16.44
N ALA A 155 19.43 -16.15 16.43
CA ALA A 155 19.38 -17.12 17.51
C ALA A 155 19.74 -16.38 18.81
N LEU A 156 18.74 -16.18 19.67
CA LEU A 156 18.96 -15.92 21.09
C LEU A 156 19.39 -17.22 21.76
#